data_AF-A0A9J6QR83-F1
#
_entry.id   AF-A0A9J6QR83-F1
#
_cell.length_a   1.000
_cell.length_b   1.000
_cell.length_c   1.000
_cell.angle_alpha   90.00
_cell.angle_beta   90.00
_cell.angle_gamma   90.00
#
_symmetry.space_group_name_H-M   'P 1'
#
loop_
_entity.id
_entity.type
_entity.pdbx_description
1 polymer ?
#
loop_
_entity_poly.entity_id
_entity_poly.type
_entity_poly.pdbx_seq_one_letter_code
_entity_poly.pdbx_strand_id
1 'polypeptide(L)'
;MGWLMQTKGSIVSQTFTLLESVGNLRANLVCDVALFDDQIIIKECVTKNSATLKYDQITGVECGYKDEIVEKNKSVIGRAVAGGLLLGGIGAVVGGMSGVGKKQKKKTIKYFIISYTASDDTDQFLLFEDTQFFKTKKIINTIKELAKLEDDPPASKEPTTTQL
;
A
#
# COMPACT_ATOMS: atom_id res chain seq x y z
N MET A 1 15.15 -10.00 25.01
CA MET A 1 14.77 -11.13 24.12
C MET A 1 13.98 -10.55 22.94
N GLY A 2 14.64 -10.26 21.82
CA GLY A 2 13.99 -9.71 20.62
C GLY A 2 13.87 -10.79 19.56
N TRP A 3 12.75 -11.50 19.55
CA TRP A 3 12.45 -12.49 18.53
C TRP A 3 11.93 -11.75 17.30
N LEU A 4 12.81 -11.47 16.34
CA LEU A 4 12.40 -11.02 15.00
C LEU A 4 11.58 -12.16 14.38
N MET A 5 10.26 -12.01 14.36
CA MET A 5 9.35 -12.86 13.59
C MET A 5 9.61 -12.58 12.10
N GLN A 6 10.68 -13.16 11.54
CA GLN A 6 10.71 -13.42 10.12
C GLN A 6 9.80 -14.61 9.86
N THR A 7 8.82 -14.44 8.99
CA THR A 7 8.01 -15.56 8.53
C THR A 7 8.96 -16.54 7.81
N LYS A 8 9.03 -17.78 8.31
CA LYS A 8 9.98 -18.79 7.83
C LYS A 8 9.75 -19.03 6.32
N GLY A 9 10.77 -18.80 5.48
CA GLY A 9 10.70 -18.98 4.03
C GLY A 9 10.34 -17.72 3.22
N SER A 10 10.08 -16.57 3.86
CA SER A 10 9.88 -15.32 3.13
C SER A 10 11.21 -14.71 2.66
N ILE A 11 11.25 -14.19 1.44
CA ILE A 11 12.37 -13.43 0.86
C ILE A 11 12.60 -12.15 1.67
N VAL A 12 11.52 -11.45 1.98
CA VAL A 12 11.47 -10.24 2.80
C VAL A 12 10.16 -10.24 3.58
N SER A 13 10.18 -9.88 4.85
CA SER A 13 8.96 -9.55 5.60
C SER A 13 9.13 -8.25 6.36
N GLN A 14 8.06 -7.46 6.42
CA GLN A 14 8.02 -6.21 7.17
C GLN A 14 6.62 -5.97 7.72
N THR A 15 6.57 -5.45 8.94
CA THR A 15 5.32 -5.14 9.63
C THR A 15 4.84 -3.74 9.28
N PHE A 16 3.56 -3.61 8.92
CA PHE A 16 2.88 -2.34 8.68
C PHE A 16 1.53 -2.30 9.39
N THR A 17 0.97 -1.11 9.61
CA THR A 17 -0.41 -1.00 10.13
C THR A 17 -1.37 -0.90 8.96
N LEU A 18 -2.28 -1.85 8.80
CA LEU A 18 -3.32 -1.77 7.78
C LEU A 18 -4.34 -0.70 8.17
N LEU A 19 -4.64 0.26 7.28
CA LEU A 19 -5.55 1.37 7.60
C LEU A 19 -7.01 1.07 7.27
N GLU A 20 -7.27 0.09 6.41
CA GLU A 20 -8.61 -0.24 5.94
C GLU A 20 -8.86 -1.75 5.99
N SER A 21 -10.08 -2.14 6.33
CA SER A 21 -10.48 -3.55 6.30
C SER A 21 -10.65 -3.99 4.86
N VAL A 22 -9.96 -5.05 4.45
CA VAL A 22 -10.04 -5.60 3.10
C VAL A 22 -10.18 -7.12 3.19
N GLY A 23 -11.25 -7.66 2.62
CA GLY A 23 -11.59 -9.07 2.75
C GLY A 23 -11.78 -9.47 4.22
N ASN A 24 -10.95 -10.41 4.70
CA ASN A 24 -10.95 -10.85 6.11
C ASN A 24 -10.01 -10.02 7.00
N LEU A 25 -9.23 -9.11 6.42
CA LEU A 25 -8.32 -8.26 7.17
C LEU A 25 -9.07 -7.08 7.77
N ARG A 26 -8.68 -6.66 8.98
CA ARG A 26 -9.32 -5.58 9.74
C ARG A 26 -8.44 -4.33 9.75
N ALA A 27 -9.09 -3.18 9.60
CA ALA A 27 -8.47 -1.88 9.75
C ALA A 27 -7.82 -1.69 11.13
N ASN A 28 -6.78 -0.85 11.15
CA ASN A 28 -5.99 -0.43 12.31
C ASN A 28 -5.25 -1.55 13.05
N LEU A 29 -4.97 -2.67 12.37
CA LEU A 29 -4.18 -3.77 12.93
C LEU A 29 -2.79 -3.84 12.28
N VAL A 30 -1.80 -4.20 13.11
CA VAL A 30 -0.44 -4.49 12.63
C VAL A 30 -0.46 -5.80 11.87
N CYS A 31 0.01 -5.74 10.64
CA CYS A 31 0.13 -6.87 9.72
C CYS A 31 1.59 -7.10 9.33
N ASP A 32 2.04 -8.34 9.30
CA ASP A 32 3.29 -8.74 8.66
C ASP A 32 3.03 -8.99 7.17
N VAL A 33 3.68 -8.20 6.31
CA VAL A 33 3.65 -8.37 4.86
C VAL A 33 4.90 -9.17 4.49
N ALA A 34 4.71 -10.43 4.15
CA ALA A 34 5.77 -11.37 3.81
C ALA A 34 5.72 -11.72 2.31
N LEU A 35 6.85 -11.51 1.63
CA LEU A 35 7.05 -11.82 0.22
C LEU A 35 7.61 -13.23 0.09
N PHE A 36 6.99 -14.03 -0.77
CA PHE A 36 7.46 -15.34 -1.19
C PHE A 36 7.77 -15.31 -2.69
N ASP A 37 8.29 -16.41 -3.24
CA ASP A 37 8.70 -16.46 -4.66
C ASP A 37 7.51 -16.32 -5.62
N ASP A 38 6.31 -16.75 -5.22
CA ASP A 38 5.10 -16.83 -6.04
C ASP A 38 3.98 -15.87 -5.61
N GLN A 39 3.97 -15.45 -4.35
CA GLN A 39 2.89 -14.66 -3.79
C GLN A 39 3.33 -13.78 -2.60
N ILE A 40 2.49 -12.80 -2.27
CA ILE A 40 2.59 -12.00 -1.06
C ILE A 40 1.56 -12.52 -0.06
N ILE A 41 1.99 -12.75 1.19
CA ILE A 41 1.09 -13.10 2.29
C ILE A 41 1.08 -11.97 3.31
N ILE A 42 -0.11 -11.48 3.63
CA ILE A 42 -0.36 -10.45 4.64
C ILE A 42 -1.00 -11.13 5.83
N LYS A 43 -0.35 -11.12 6.99
CA LYS A 43 -0.86 -11.76 8.22
C LYS A 43 -1.07 -10.73 9.30
N GLU A 44 -2.24 -10.72 9.93
CA GLU A 44 -2.42 -9.89 11.13
C GLU A 44 -1.57 -10.44 12.28
N CYS A 45 -0.79 -9.59 12.95
CA CYS A 45 0.04 -10.01 14.07
C CYS A 45 -0.79 -10.34 15.32
N VAL A 46 -2.00 -9.78 15.42
CA VAL A 46 -2.86 -9.90 16.60
C VAL A 46 -3.90 -11.02 16.44
N THR A 47 -4.34 -11.30 15.21
CA THR A 47 -5.36 -12.32 14.94
C THR A 47 -4.79 -13.44 14.08
N LYS A 48 -5.63 -14.42 13.73
CA LYS A 48 -5.26 -15.50 12.80
C LYS A 48 -5.66 -15.17 11.35
N ASN A 49 -6.12 -13.96 11.08
CA ASN A 49 -6.51 -13.55 9.74
C ASN A 49 -5.28 -13.36 8.86
N SER A 50 -5.43 -13.80 7.61
CA SER A 50 -4.41 -13.57 6.59
C SER A 50 -5.05 -13.46 5.22
N ALA A 51 -4.44 -12.65 4.37
CA ALA A 51 -4.75 -12.55 2.96
C ALA A 51 -3.53 -12.98 2.14
N THR A 52 -3.79 -13.53 0.97
CA THR A 52 -2.77 -13.91 0.01
C THR A 52 -3.05 -13.16 -1.30
N LEU A 53 -2.01 -12.59 -1.89
CA LEU A 53 -2.08 -11.85 -3.13
C LEU A 53 -1.03 -12.38 -4.09
N LYS A 54 -1.43 -12.79 -5.29
CA LYS A 54 -0.49 -13.23 -6.32
C LYS A 54 0.13 -12.02 -7.02
N TYR A 55 1.38 -12.18 -7.47
CA TYR A 55 2.06 -11.14 -8.22
C TYR A 55 1.32 -10.73 -9.50
N ASP A 56 0.68 -11.68 -10.19
CA ASP A 56 -0.13 -11.42 -11.40
C ASP A 56 -1.34 -10.50 -11.16
N GLN A 57 -1.80 -10.38 -9.91
CA GLN A 57 -2.92 -9.50 -9.55
C GLN A 57 -2.45 -8.09 -9.24
N ILE A 58 -1.17 -7.89 -8.99
CA ILE A 58 -0.62 -6.60 -8.56
C ILE A 58 -0.48 -5.72 -9.79
N THR A 59 -1.17 -4.58 -9.77
CA THR A 59 -1.12 -3.58 -10.83
C THR A 59 -0.15 -2.46 -10.52
N GLY A 60 0.21 -2.27 -9.25
CA GLY A 60 1.15 -1.23 -8.85
C GLY A 60 1.51 -1.29 -7.37
N VAL A 61 2.69 -0.79 -7.04
CA VAL A 61 3.15 -0.67 -5.65
C VAL A 61 3.87 0.65 -5.47
N GLU A 62 3.42 1.44 -4.50
CA GLU A 62 3.98 2.75 -4.23
C GLU A 62 4.17 3.00 -2.73
N CYS A 63 5.17 3.83 -2.41
CA CYS A 63 5.26 4.46 -1.10
C CYS A 63 5.52 5.95 -1.27
N GLY A 64 5.03 6.72 -0.32
CA GLY A 64 5.12 8.17 -0.38
C GLY A 64 4.39 8.82 0.78
N TYR A 65 4.32 10.13 0.72
CA TYR A 65 3.48 10.90 1.64
C TYR A 65 2.03 10.88 1.19
N LYS A 66 1.13 11.22 2.13
CA LYS A 66 -0.31 11.28 1.89
C LYS A 66 -0.65 11.99 0.58
N ASP A 67 -0.13 13.20 0.39
CA ASP A 67 -0.48 14.03 -0.75
C ASP A 67 0.11 13.48 -2.06
N GLU A 68 1.35 12.98 -2.02
CA GLU A 68 2.01 12.38 -3.19
C GLU A 68 1.30 11.11 -3.68
N ILE A 69 0.87 10.26 -2.75
CA ILE A 69 0.19 9.00 -3.07
C ILE A 69 -1.18 9.26 -3.67
N VAL A 70 -1.95 10.18 -3.07
CA VAL A 70 -3.26 10.58 -3.60
C VAL A 70 -3.08 11.18 -4.99
N GLU A 71 -2.00 11.95 -5.20
CA GLU A 71 -1.74 12.59 -6.49
C GLU A 71 -1.31 11.62 -7.58
N LYS A 72 -0.44 10.66 -7.26
CA LYS A 72 0.05 9.65 -8.23
C LYS A 72 -0.98 8.60 -8.57
N ASN A 73 -1.74 8.14 -7.58
CA ASN A 73 -2.69 7.04 -7.76
C ASN A 73 -4.11 7.51 -8.08
N LYS A 74 -4.31 8.76 -8.53
CA LYS A 74 -5.65 9.32 -8.84
C LYS A 74 -6.48 8.42 -9.75
N SER A 75 -5.87 7.73 -10.71
CA SER A 75 -6.58 6.86 -11.65
C SER A 75 -7.08 5.58 -10.98
N VAL A 76 -6.23 4.89 -10.23
CA VAL A 76 -6.58 3.65 -9.51
C VAL A 76 -7.54 3.94 -8.37
N ILE A 77 -7.26 5.01 -7.62
CA ILE A 77 -8.15 5.55 -6.59
C ILE A 77 -9.47 5.94 -7.27
N GLY A 78 -9.48 6.75 -8.32
CA GLY A 78 -10.70 7.17 -9.02
C GLY A 78 -11.57 5.99 -9.48
N ARG A 79 -10.97 4.91 -9.95
CA ARG A 79 -11.67 3.67 -10.33
C ARG A 79 -12.22 2.92 -9.12
N ALA A 80 -11.46 2.80 -8.03
CA ALA A 80 -11.96 2.24 -6.78
C ALA A 80 -13.08 3.10 -6.14
N VAL A 81 -13.09 4.43 -6.36
CA VAL A 81 -14.21 5.31 -5.95
C VAL A 81 -15.43 4.98 -6.79
N ALA A 82 -15.27 4.92 -8.11
CA ALA A 82 -16.34 4.60 -9.03
C ALA A 82 -16.91 3.18 -8.76
N GLY A 83 -16.08 2.24 -8.32
CA GLY A 83 -16.46 0.91 -7.87
C GLY A 83 -17.05 0.84 -6.46
N GLY A 84 -17.23 1.97 -5.77
CA GLY A 84 -17.87 2.05 -4.45
C GLY A 84 -16.99 1.65 -3.25
N LEU A 85 -15.70 1.37 -3.47
CA LEU A 85 -14.80 0.85 -2.44
C LEU A 85 -14.11 1.95 -1.61
N LEU A 86 -14.04 3.18 -2.10
CA LEU A 86 -13.13 4.21 -1.57
C LEU A 86 -13.64 5.11 -0.45
N LEU A 87 -14.78 4.80 0.13
CA LEU A 87 -15.31 5.58 1.26
C LEU A 87 -14.65 5.21 2.61
N GLY A 88 -13.74 4.23 2.65
CA GLY A 88 -13.15 3.73 3.90
C GLY A 88 -11.72 4.23 4.18
N GLY A 89 -10.71 3.84 3.40
CA GLY A 89 -9.30 4.00 3.78
C GLY A 89 -8.71 5.39 3.53
N ILE A 90 -8.50 5.75 2.26
CA ILE A 90 -7.96 7.09 1.90
C ILE A 90 -8.95 8.18 2.29
N GLY A 91 -10.27 7.96 2.10
CA GLY A 91 -11.32 8.89 2.51
C GLY A 91 -11.33 9.17 4.02
N ALA A 92 -11.11 8.16 4.89
CA ALA A 92 -10.99 8.38 6.32
C ALA A 92 -9.61 8.88 6.76
N VAL A 93 -8.53 8.56 6.06
CA VAL A 93 -7.20 9.16 6.33
C VAL A 93 -7.18 10.64 5.93
N VAL A 94 -7.88 11.00 4.85
CA VAL A 94 -8.07 12.38 4.40
C VAL A 94 -9.08 13.12 5.29
N GLY A 95 -10.26 12.53 5.54
CA GLY A 95 -11.38 13.14 6.26
C GLY A 95 -11.32 13.01 7.80
N GLY A 96 -10.89 11.87 8.34
CA GLY A 96 -10.80 11.60 9.78
C GLY A 96 -9.68 12.37 10.47
N MET A 97 -8.57 12.64 9.78
CA MET A 97 -7.50 13.51 10.32
C MET A 97 -7.87 15.00 10.32
N SER A 98 -8.87 15.45 9.54
CA SER A 98 -9.39 16.82 9.62
C SER A 98 -10.25 17.06 10.86
N GLY A 99 -10.82 16.01 11.46
CA GLY A 99 -11.71 16.13 12.64
C GLY A 99 -11.01 16.01 14.00
N VAL A 100 -9.84 15.37 14.08
CA VAL A 100 -9.14 15.15 15.36
C VAL A 100 -8.15 16.29 15.60
N GLY A 101 -8.64 17.37 16.22
CA GLY A 101 -7.85 18.48 16.71
C GLY A 101 -6.84 18.06 17.77
N LYS A 102 -5.67 17.55 17.35
CA LYS A 102 -4.48 17.44 18.19
C LYS A 102 -3.27 17.58 17.31
N LYS A 103 -2.44 18.57 17.66
CA LYS A 103 -1.12 18.89 17.11
C LYS A 103 -0.23 17.65 17.00
N GLN A 104 -0.43 16.80 15.99
CA GLN A 104 0.59 15.86 15.59
C GLN A 104 1.60 16.69 14.80
N LYS A 105 2.68 17.07 15.49
CA LYS A 105 3.94 17.56 14.89
C LYS A 105 4.08 16.92 13.52
N LYS A 106 4.27 17.70 12.45
CA LYS A 106 4.58 17.27 11.07
C LYS A 106 5.35 15.95 11.08
N LYS A 107 4.65 14.83 11.23
CA LYS A 107 5.22 13.51 11.27
C LYS A 107 5.07 13.11 9.84
N THR A 108 6.22 12.98 9.22
CA THR A 108 6.51 12.48 7.88
C THR A 108 5.99 11.03 7.75
N ILE A 109 4.72 10.77 8.08
CA ILE A 109 4.09 9.45 8.04
C ILE A 109 4.08 9.05 6.57
N LYS A 110 4.79 7.97 6.27
CA LYS A 110 4.81 7.37 4.95
C LYS A 110 3.68 6.36 4.89
N TYR A 111 3.00 6.34 3.76
CA TYR A 111 2.03 5.33 3.45
C TYR A 111 2.62 4.40 2.40
N PHE A 112 2.17 3.16 2.43
CA PHE A 112 2.52 2.13 1.48
C PHE A 112 1.22 1.62 0.87
N ILE A 113 1.11 1.72 -0.45
CA ILE A 113 -0.04 1.27 -1.21
C ILE A 113 0.36 0.09 -2.09
N ILE A 114 -0.46 -0.96 -2.05
CA ILE A 114 -0.43 -2.04 -3.03
C ILE A 114 -1.75 -1.99 -3.80
N SER A 115 -1.67 -1.68 -5.08
CA SER A 115 -2.79 -1.73 -6.02
C SER A 115 -2.88 -3.09 -6.66
N TYR A 116 -4.09 -3.65 -6.71
CA TYR A 116 -4.32 -4.98 -7.26
C TYR A 116 -5.71 -5.10 -7.87
N THR A 117 -5.86 -5.98 -8.86
CA THR A 117 -7.16 -6.33 -9.43
C THR A 117 -7.65 -7.59 -8.74
N ALA A 118 -8.83 -7.48 -8.11
CA ALA A 118 -9.48 -8.61 -7.46
C ALA A 118 -10.10 -9.57 -8.48
N SER A 119 -10.52 -10.75 -8.03
CA SER A 119 -11.05 -11.80 -8.91
C SER A 119 -12.35 -11.43 -9.65
N ASP A 120 -13.02 -10.36 -9.21
CA ASP A 120 -14.22 -9.78 -9.83
C ASP A 120 -13.90 -8.66 -10.82
N ASP A 121 -12.63 -8.53 -11.24
CA ASP A 121 -12.13 -7.49 -12.14
C ASP A 121 -12.27 -6.06 -11.55
N THR A 122 -12.40 -5.95 -10.23
CA THR A 122 -12.42 -4.67 -9.54
C THR A 122 -11.01 -4.25 -9.13
N ASP A 123 -10.65 -3.03 -9.47
CA ASP A 123 -9.41 -2.40 -9.00
C ASP A 123 -9.55 -2.06 -7.51
N GLN A 124 -8.72 -2.68 -6.69
CA GLN A 124 -8.64 -2.47 -5.26
C GLN A 124 -7.23 -2.03 -4.85
N PHE A 125 -7.10 -1.55 -3.62
CA PHE A 125 -5.79 -1.26 -3.06
C PHE A 125 -5.75 -1.56 -1.57
N LEU A 126 -4.57 -1.88 -1.08
CA LEU A 126 -4.28 -2.03 0.34
C LEU A 126 -3.48 -0.82 0.80
N LEU A 127 -4.02 -0.08 1.78
CA LEU A 127 -3.36 1.08 2.36
C LEU A 127 -2.74 0.73 3.71
N PHE A 128 -1.43 0.89 3.80
CA PHE A 128 -0.67 0.64 4.99
C PHE A 128 -0.01 1.92 5.51
N GLU A 129 0.01 2.09 6.82
CA GLU A 129 0.83 3.09 7.51
C GLU A 129 2.18 2.49 7.88
N ASP A 130 3.25 3.12 7.41
CA ASP A 130 4.61 2.77 7.78
C ASP A 130 5.03 3.54 9.04
N THR A 131 4.95 2.85 10.18
CA THR A 131 5.44 3.35 11.47
C THR A 131 6.94 3.16 11.65
N GLN A 132 7.61 2.40 10.77
CA GLN A 132 9.01 2.01 10.83
C GLN A 132 9.78 2.53 9.60
N PHE A 133 9.94 3.85 9.54
CA PHE A 133 10.58 4.75 8.56
C PHE A 133 11.76 4.28 7.66
N PHE A 134 12.40 3.13 7.89
CA PHE A 134 13.75 2.82 7.38
C PHE A 134 13.91 1.62 6.44
N LYS A 135 12.92 0.73 6.25
CA LYS A 135 13.13 -0.52 5.46
C LYS A 135 12.24 -0.72 4.22
N THR A 136 11.30 0.18 3.98
CA THR A 136 10.24 0.04 2.98
C THR A 136 10.76 0.07 1.53
N LYS A 137 11.94 0.65 1.27
CA LYS A 137 12.53 0.61 -0.09
C LYS A 137 12.86 -0.80 -0.57
N LYS A 138 13.34 -1.66 0.35
CA LYS A 138 13.72 -3.03 -0.01
C LYS A 138 12.50 -3.84 -0.44
N ILE A 139 11.41 -3.76 0.35
CA ILE A 139 10.19 -4.52 0.07
C ILE A 139 9.54 -4.07 -1.25
N ILE A 140 9.53 -2.77 -1.55
CA ILE A 140 8.96 -2.23 -2.80
C ILE A 140 9.73 -2.73 -4.02
N ASN A 141 11.06 -2.60 -4.00
CA ASN A 141 11.87 -3.03 -5.14
C ASN A 141 11.68 -4.53 -5.40
N THR A 142 11.65 -5.35 -4.34
CA THR A 142 11.41 -6.78 -4.49
C THR A 142 10.02 -7.09 -5.05
N ILE A 143 8.96 -6.37 -4.65
CA ILE A 143 7.63 -6.58 -5.25
C ILE A 143 7.63 -6.16 -6.71
N LYS A 144 8.26 -5.03 -7.07
CA LYS A 144 8.35 -4.59 -8.47
C LYS A 144 9.06 -5.62 -9.35
N GLU A 145 10.19 -6.15 -8.88
CA GLU A 145 10.95 -7.19 -9.56
C GLU A 145 10.11 -8.47 -9.75
N LEU A 146 9.41 -8.92 -8.70
CA LEU A 146 8.62 -10.17 -8.73
C LEU A 146 7.32 -10.05 -9.52
N ALA A 147 6.63 -8.90 -9.42
CA ALA A 147 5.44 -8.59 -10.19
C ALA A 147 5.73 -8.23 -11.65
N LYS A 148 7.02 -8.17 -12.05
CA LYS A 148 7.44 -7.70 -13.38
C LYS A 148 6.77 -6.38 -13.75
N LEU A 149 6.53 -5.53 -12.76
CA LEU A 149 6.04 -4.19 -13.01
C LEU A 149 7.16 -3.49 -13.76
N GLU A 150 6.95 -3.21 -15.05
CA GLU A 150 7.84 -2.33 -15.78
C GLU A 150 7.98 -1.06 -14.94
N ASP A 151 9.21 -0.61 -14.71
CA ASP A 151 9.47 0.67 -14.05
C ASP A 151 8.84 1.71 -14.97
N ASP A 152 7.58 2.05 -14.72
CA ASP A 152 6.90 3.09 -15.47
C ASP A 152 7.83 4.30 -15.32
N PRO A 153 8.43 4.78 -16.43
CA PRO A 153 9.36 5.89 -16.35
C PRO A 153 8.65 6.98 -15.56
N PRO A 154 9.33 7.60 -14.56
CA PRO A 154 8.69 8.50 -13.61
C PRO A 154 7.81 9.46 -14.40
N ALA A 155 6.49 9.31 -14.21
CA ALA A 155 5.41 10.08 -14.82
C ALA A 155 5.97 11.16 -15.74
N SER A 156 6.06 10.82 -17.04
CA SER A 156 6.21 11.75 -18.15
C SER A 156 6.47 13.19 -17.71
N LYS A 157 7.76 13.55 -17.60
CA LYS A 157 8.13 14.89 -18.02
C LYS A 157 7.70 14.98 -19.48
N GLU A 158 6.52 15.52 -19.75
CA GLU A 158 6.29 16.17 -21.03
C GLU A 158 6.74 17.63 -20.90
N PRO A 159 7.89 17.98 -21.50
CA PRO A 159 8.09 19.33 -21.96
C PRO A 159 7.23 19.52 -23.21
N THR A 160 6.43 20.57 -23.28
CA THR A 160 6.07 21.15 -24.59
C THR A 160 6.32 22.64 -24.52
N THR A 161 7.45 22.97 -25.10
CA THR A 161 7.95 24.29 -25.48
C THR A 161 7.30 24.66 -26.82
N THR A 162 6.64 25.83 -26.85
CA THR A 162 6.77 26.88 -27.90
C THR A 162 5.74 27.01 -29.04
N GLN A 163 5.54 28.30 -29.36
CA GLN A 163 4.91 29.00 -30.51
C GLN A 163 3.42 29.33 -30.30
N LEU A 164 2.94 30.60 -30.34
CA LEU A 164 3.40 31.86 -30.93
C LEU A 164 3.09 33.06 -30.00
#